data_AF-A0A2M8IT07-F1
#
_entry.id   AF-A0A2M8IT07-F1
#
_cell.length_a   1.000
_cell.length_b   1.000
_cell.length_c   1.000
_cell.angle_alpha   90.00
_cell.angle_beta   90.00
_cell.angle_gamma   90.00
#
_symmetry.space_group_name_H-M   'P 1'
#
loop_
_entity.id
_entity.type
_entity.pdbx_description
1 polymer ?
#
loop_
_entity_poly.entity_id
_entity_poly.type
_entity_poly.pdbx_seq_one_letter_code
_entity_poly.pdbx_strand_id
1 'polypeptide(L)'
;LVLLDGLVAGFALLAGLLLGAALLLPMLLNLVLATLSRRARGPVAEWVWADLRGQLPGLSLALMALLLALATNVGVGTMVSSFRLTFTGWLDQRLMSELYLSARDDAQGADLAQWLQPRAEAVLPIRFAETRLGGAPGRIYGVVDHPTYRDHWPLIAAEPEAWDRVAAGDAALVNEQLARRDGLWPGRTVQLAPGWALPVAGVYSDYGNPSGQAITALPALLERFPNVPNQRFGLRVAPERATALAAELRAAF
;
A
#
# COMPACT_ATOMS: atom_id res chain seq x y z
N LEU A 1 -24.14 -23.45 6.48
CA LEU A 1 -25.08 -22.70 5.62
C LEU A 1 -24.57 -21.27 5.51
N VAL A 2 -23.69 -21.00 4.55
CA VAL A 2 -23.34 -19.63 4.19
C VAL A 2 -24.44 -19.20 3.22
N LEU A 3 -25.41 -18.43 3.70
CA LEU A 3 -26.65 -18.17 2.96
C LEU A 3 -26.47 -17.18 1.80
N LEU A 4 -25.38 -16.43 1.75
CA LEU A 4 -25.09 -15.46 0.69
C LEU A 4 -23.56 -15.30 0.56
N ASP A 5 -23.00 -15.64 -0.60
CA ASP A 5 -21.59 -15.43 -0.92
C ASP A 5 -21.41 -14.22 -1.85
N GLY A 6 -20.30 -13.52 -1.70
CA GLY A 6 -19.87 -12.46 -2.61
C GLY A 6 -20.26 -11.04 -2.22
N LEU A 7 -19.93 -10.09 -3.10
CA LEU A 7 -20.02 -8.65 -2.83
C LEU A 7 -21.46 -8.18 -2.54
N VAL A 8 -22.44 -8.69 -3.27
CA VAL A 8 -23.87 -8.34 -3.11
C VAL A 8 -24.37 -8.77 -1.72
N ALA A 9 -23.96 -9.94 -1.25
CA ALA A 9 -24.25 -10.43 0.09
C ALA A 9 -23.76 -9.47 1.18
N GLY A 10 -22.52 -9.00 1.04
CA GLY A 10 -21.91 -8.04 1.94
C GLY A 10 -22.68 -6.71 1.99
N PHE A 11 -23.07 -6.17 0.83
CA PHE A 11 -23.87 -4.96 0.77
C PHE A 11 -25.27 -5.13 1.37
N ALA A 12 -25.94 -6.26 1.11
CA ALA A 12 -27.24 -6.55 1.70
C ALA A 12 -27.16 -6.68 3.23
N LEU A 13 -26.13 -7.34 3.75
CA LEU A 13 -25.88 -7.47 5.18
C LEU A 13 -25.62 -6.09 5.83
N LEU A 14 -24.78 -5.26 5.22
CA LEU A 14 -24.50 -3.91 5.70
C LEU A 14 -25.75 -3.02 5.68
N ALA A 15 -26.53 -3.05 4.60
CA ALA A 15 -27.79 -2.32 4.51
C ALA A 15 -28.79 -2.77 5.59
N GLY A 16 -28.93 -4.09 5.80
CA GLY A 16 -29.76 -4.66 6.86
C GLY A 16 -29.29 -4.25 8.26
N LEU A 17 -27.98 -4.23 8.49
CA LEU A 17 -27.39 -3.82 9.77
C LEU A 17 -27.62 -2.32 10.05
N LEU A 18 -27.42 -1.47 9.05
CA LEU A 18 -27.69 -0.02 9.17
C LEU A 18 -29.17 0.26 9.40
N LEU A 19 -30.05 -0.38 8.62
CA LEU A 19 -31.49 -0.25 8.79
C LEU A 19 -31.94 -0.79 10.16
N GLY A 20 -31.42 -1.94 10.58
CA GLY A 20 -31.69 -2.53 11.89
C GLY A 20 -31.24 -1.61 13.02
N ALA A 21 -30.05 -1.04 12.94
CA ALA A 21 -29.55 -0.08 13.92
C ALA A 21 -30.43 1.19 13.98
N ALA A 22 -30.87 1.71 12.82
CA ALA A 22 -31.80 2.82 12.77
C ALA A 22 -33.14 2.48 13.42
N LEU A 23 -33.75 1.35 13.07
CA LEU A 23 -35.04 0.92 13.64
C LEU A 23 -34.97 0.61 15.15
N LEU A 24 -33.82 0.14 15.65
CA LEU A 24 -33.60 -0.11 17.08
C LEU A 24 -33.33 1.18 17.87
N LEU A 25 -32.88 2.26 17.22
CA LEU A 25 -32.50 3.50 17.88
C LEU A 25 -33.63 4.08 18.76
N PRO A 26 -34.89 4.27 18.29
CA PRO A 26 -35.95 4.83 19.13
C PRO A 26 -36.25 3.96 20.36
N MET A 27 -36.20 2.63 20.20
CA MET A 27 -36.43 1.68 21.29
C MET A 27 -35.32 1.78 22.35
N LEU A 28 -34.06 1.81 21.92
CA LEU A 28 -32.90 1.97 22.79
C LEU A 28 -32.94 3.32 23.51
N LEU A 29 -33.24 4.40 22.80
CA LEU A 29 -33.40 5.72 23.40
C LEU A 29 -34.51 5.72 24.43
N ASN A 30 -35.69 5.15 24.14
CA ASN A 30 -36.76 5.07 25.12
C ASN A 30 -36.37 4.26 26.36
N LEU A 31 -35.63 3.16 26.21
CA LEU A 31 -35.11 2.37 27.34
C LEU A 31 -34.10 3.18 28.18
N VAL A 32 -33.19 3.89 27.54
CA VAL A 32 -32.23 4.78 28.21
C VAL A 32 -32.97 5.89 28.96
N LEU A 33 -33.93 6.56 28.32
CA LEU A 33 -34.77 7.56 28.98
C LEU A 33 -35.57 6.95 30.15
N ALA A 34 -36.07 5.71 30.02
CA ALA A 34 -36.79 5.00 31.09
C ALA A 34 -35.94 4.75 32.33
N THR A 35 -34.71 4.34 32.10
CA THR A 35 -33.78 3.96 33.16
C THR A 35 -33.20 5.19 33.84
N LEU A 36 -32.90 6.23 33.07
CA LEU A 36 -32.44 7.51 33.59
C LEU A 36 -33.54 8.28 34.32
N SER A 37 -34.79 8.24 33.85
CA SER A 37 -35.90 8.92 34.51
C SER A 37 -36.17 8.38 35.92
N ARG A 38 -35.82 7.12 36.22
CA ARG A 38 -35.92 6.56 37.58
C ARG A 38 -35.00 7.24 38.60
N ARG A 39 -33.96 7.94 38.13
CA ARG A 39 -33.05 8.72 38.98
C ARG A 39 -33.46 10.18 39.10
N ALA A 40 -34.47 10.63 38.36
CA ALA A 40 -35.02 11.97 38.49
C ALA A 40 -35.66 12.12 39.86
N ARG A 41 -35.41 13.25 40.52
CA ARG A 41 -36.04 13.61 41.79
C ARG A 41 -36.56 15.04 41.69
N GLY A 42 -37.82 15.22 42.04
CA GLY A 42 -38.46 16.53 42.08
C GLY A 42 -39.23 16.86 40.80
N PRO A 43 -40.20 17.78 40.90
CA PRO A 43 -41.26 17.94 39.91
C PRO A 43 -40.77 18.42 38.54
N VAL A 44 -39.78 19.31 38.49
CA VAL A 44 -39.23 19.83 37.23
C VAL A 44 -38.46 18.74 36.47
N ALA A 45 -37.63 17.97 37.17
CA ALA A 45 -36.85 16.91 36.54
C ALA A 45 -37.75 15.80 35.99
N GLU A 46 -38.73 15.35 36.78
CA GLU A 46 -39.72 14.36 36.35
C GLU A 46 -40.53 14.82 35.14
N TRP A 47 -40.95 16.10 35.12
CA TRP A 47 -41.63 16.70 33.99
C TRP A 47 -40.77 16.72 32.72
N VAL A 48 -39.50 17.14 32.79
CA VAL A 48 -38.58 17.14 31.64
C VAL A 48 -38.41 15.73 31.06
N TRP A 49 -38.19 14.71 31.89
CA TRP A 49 -38.05 13.34 31.39
C TRP A 49 -39.35 12.80 30.79
N ALA A 50 -40.51 13.15 31.35
CA ALA A 50 -41.80 12.77 30.80
C ALA A 50 -42.05 13.43 29.43
N ASP A 51 -41.74 14.73 29.31
CA ASP A 51 -41.88 15.50 28.07
C ASP A 51 -40.96 14.96 26.95
N LEU A 52 -39.69 14.72 27.26
CA LEU A 52 -38.74 14.12 26.31
C LEU A 52 -39.21 12.76 25.79
N ARG A 53 -39.81 11.93 26.65
CA ARG A 53 -40.35 10.62 26.27
C ARG A 53 -41.64 10.75 25.45
N GLY A 54 -42.46 11.76 25.72
CA GLY A 54 -43.65 12.09 24.93
C GLY A 54 -43.32 12.55 23.51
N GLN A 55 -42.22 13.30 23.33
CA GLN A 55 -41.79 13.82 22.02
C GLN A 55 -41.03 12.78 21.17
N LEU A 56 -40.46 11.75 21.79
CA LEU A 56 -39.60 10.76 21.12
C LEU A 56 -40.25 10.07 19.90
N PRO A 57 -41.52 9.62 19.93
CA PRO A 57 -42.16 9.03 18.76
C PRO A 57 -42.22 9.99 17.57
N GLY A 58 -42.51 11.27 17.81
CA GLY A 58 -42.58 12.31 16.78
C GLY A 58 -41.22 12.66 16.15
N LEU A 59 -40.14 12.53 16.93
CA LEU A 59 -38.76 12.79 16.46
C LEU A 59 -38.04 11.54 15.93
N SER A 60 -38.63 10.35 16.09
CA SER A 60 -37.99 9.06 15.80
C SER A 60 -37.40 9.00 14.38
N LEU A 61 -38.19 9.37 13.36
CA LEU A 61 -37.74 9.36 11.96
C LEU A 61 -36.55 10.30 11.73
N ALA A 62 -36.58 11.50 12.32
CA ALA A 62 -35.50 12.46 12.21
C ALA A 62 -34.22 11.94 12.87
N LEU A 63 -34.34 11.33 14.05
CA LEU A 63 -33.21 10.74 14.78
C LEU A 63 -32.61 9.53 14.04
N MET A 64 -33.45 8.70 13.43
CA MET A 64 -33.02 7.59 12.57
C MET A 64 -32.24 8.08 11.34
N ALA A 65 -32.77 9.09 10.66
CA ALA A 65 -32.10 9.70 9.52
C ALA A 65 -30.77 10.35 9.93
N LEU A 66 -30.73 11.04 11.07
CA LEU A 66 -29.51 11.65 11.61
C LEU A 66 -28.44 10.60 11.94
N LEU A 67 -28.83 9.47 12.56
CA LEU A 67 -27.92 8.36 12.85
C LEU A 67 -27.32 7.81 11.55
N LEU A 68 -28.14 7.54 10.55
CA LEU A 68 -27.68 7.01 9.26
C LEU A 68 -26.75 8.01 8.55
N ALA A 69 -27.08 9.30 8.59
CA ALA A 69 -26.25 10.36 8.01
C ALA A 69 -24.87 10.43 8.70
N LEU A 70 -24.85 10.41 10.04
CA LEU A 70 -23.61 10.43 10.82
C LEU A 70 -22.76 9.17 10.57
N ALA A 71 -23.39 8.00 10.59
CA ALA A 71 -22.73 6.72 10.30
C ALA A 71 -22.11 6.71 8.90
N THR A 72 -22.84 7.19 7.90
CA THR A 72 -22.35 7.31 6.52
C THR A 72 -21.17 8.27 6.43
N ASN A 73 -21.26 9.44 7.05
CA ASN A 73 -20.18 10.44 7.04
C ASN A 73 -18.89 9.89 7.70
N VAL A 74 -19.01 9.24 8.86
CA VAL A 74 -17.87 8.62 9.56
C VAL A 74 -17.30 7.44 8.74
N GLY A 75 -18.17 6.58 8.20
CA GLY A 75 -17.75 5.43 7.41
C GLY A 75 -16.97 5.82 6.15
N VAL A 76 -17.52 6.74 5.35
CA VAL A 76 -16.85 7.24 4.13
C VAL A 76 -15.55 7.97 4.51
N GLY A 77 -15.58 8.84 5.52
CA GLY A 77 -14.39 9.57 5.98
C GLY A 77 -13.25 8.63 6.41
N THR A 78 -13.59 7.56 7.13
CA THR A 78 -12.63 6.54 7.58
C THR A 78 -12.05 5.77 6.40
N MET A 79 -12.89 5.35 5.45
CA MET A 79 -12.45 4.63 4.25
C MET A 79 -11.47 5.47 3.42
N VAL A 80 -11.82 6.73 3.14
CA VAL A 80 -10.96 7.66 2.37
C VAL A 80 -9.65 7.92 3.09
N SER A 81 -9.69 8.11 4.42
CA SER A 81 -8.48 8.35 5.20
C SER A 81 -7.54 7.12 5.20
N SER A 82 -8.08 5.91 5.34
CA SER A 82 -7.30 4.67 5.30
C SER A 82 -6.68 4.43 3.93
N PHE A 83 -7.42 4.70 2.85
CA PHE A 83 -6.87 4.67 1.49
C PHE A 83 -5.72 5.67 1.36
N ARG A 84 -5.94 6.94 1.74
CA ARG A 84 -4.91 7.98 1.66
C ARG A 84 -3.65 7.60 2.42
N LEU A 85 -3.77 7.16 3.67
CA LEU A 85 -2.64 6.83 4.53
C LEU A 85 -1.80 5.69 3.94
N THR A 86 -2.45 4.64 3.47
CA THR A 86 -1.76 3.49 2.88
C THR A 86 -1.14 3.83 1.52
N PHE A 87 -1.82 4.66 0.73
CA PHE A 87 -1.31 5.15 -0.55
C PHE A 87 -0.09 6.08 -0.38
N THR A 88 -0.13 7.03 0.56
CA THR A 88 1.02 7.90 0.83
C THR A 88 2.22 7.10 1.32
N GLY A 89 1.99 6.14 2.24
CA GLY A 89 3.07 5.26 2.68
C GLY A 89 3.69 4.44 1.54
N TRP A 90 2.87 3.97 0.59
CA TRP A 90 3.38 3.30 -0.61
C TRP A 90 4.12 4.25 -1.56
N LEU A 91 3.66 5.50 -1.72
CA LEU A 91 4.38 6.49 -2.54
C LEU A 91 5.76 6.80 -1.97
N ASP A 92 5.89 6.95 -0.66
CA ASP A 92 7.18 7.20 0.00
C ASP A 92 8.18 6.04 -0.24
N GLN A 93 7.67 4.80 -0.34
CA GLN A 93 8.46 3.61 -0.66
C GLN A 93 8.85 3.56 -2.15
N ARG A 94 7.95 3.99 -3.04
CA ARG A 94 8.14 3.85 -4.50
C ARG A 94 8.90 5.01 -5.12
N LEU A 95 8.80 6.20 -4.54
CA LEU A 95 9.42 7.46 -5.00
C LEU A 95 10.54 7.88 -4.05
N MET A 96 11.41 6.94 -3.70
CA MET A 96 12.49 7.14 -2.74
C MET A 96 13.71 7.91 -3.27
N SER A 97 13.71 8.33 -4.53
CA SER A 97 14.78 9.15 -5.13
C SER A 97 14.31 10.57 -5.37
N GLU A 98 15.16 11.55 -5.09
CA GLU A 98 14.80 12.96 -5.28
C GLU A 98 14.69 13.33 -6.77
N LEU A 99 15.42 12.63 -7.65
CA LEU A 99 15.28 12.76 -9.11
C LEU A 99 15.17 11.39 -9.78
N TYR A 100 14.33 11.31 -10.81
CA TYR A 100 14.25 10.17 -11.71
C TYR A 100 14.61 10.60 -13.13
N LEU A 101 15.52 9.87 -13.75
CA LEU A 101 16.01 10.16 -15.10
C LEU A 101 15.66 9.02 -16.05
N SER A 102 15.42 9.40 -17.30
CA SER A 102 15.28 8.48 -18.43
C SER A 102 16.15 8.98 -19.58
N ALA A 103 17.17 8.19 -19.93
CA ALA A 103 18.01 8.36 -21.10
C ALA A 103 17.25 7.94 -22.37
N ARG A 104 17.68 8.48 -23.51
CA ARG A 104 17.14 8.14 -24.84
C ARG A 104 17.56 6.74 -25.28
N ASP A 105 18.78 6.35 -24.93
CA ASP A 105 19.41 5.08 -25.29
C ASP A 105 20.45 4.67 -24.23
N ASP A 106 21.01 3.47 -24.38
CA ASP A 106 21.98 2.90 -23.44
C ASP A 106 23.33 3.65 -23.43
N ALA A 107 23.70 4.27 -24.56
CA ALA A 107 24.94 5.04 -24.64
C ALA A 107 24.83 6.31 -23.79
N GLN A 108 23.74 7.07 -23.97
CA GLN A 108 23.46 8.23 -23.11
C GLN A 108 23.27 7.81 -21.65
N GLY A 109 22.70 6.64 -21.39
CA GLY A 109 22.58 6.10 -20.03
C GLY A 109 23.93 5.89 -19.34
N ALA A 110 24.92 5.37 -20.08
CA ALA A 110 26.29 5.22 -19.59
C ALA A 110 26.95 6.59 -19.33
N ASP A 111 26.83 7.52 -20.28
CA ASP A 111 27.37 8.88 -20.15
C ASP A 111 26.78 9.62 -18.94
N LEU A 112 25.46 9.51 -18.75
CA LEU A 112 24.75 10.08 -17.60
C LEU A 112 25.26 9.50 -16.29
N ALA A 113 25.36 8.16 -16.19
CA ALA A 113 25.83 7.50 -14.97
C ALA A 113 27.25 7.96 -14.59
N GLN A 114 28.15 8.07 -15.58
CA GLN A 114 29.51 8.57 -15.36
C GLN A 114 29.54 10.05 -14.97
N TRP A 115 28.72 10.90 -15.63
CA TRP A 115 28.65 12.33 -15.32
C TRP A 115 28.06 12.61 -13.94
N LEU A 116 27.12 11.78 -13.48
CA LEU A 116 26.44 11.90 -12.20
C LEU A 116 27.25 11.38 -11.01
N GLN A 117 28.19 10.45 -11.23
CA GLN A 117 28.97 9.82 -10.16
C GLN A 117 29.65 10.81 -9.19
N PRO A 118 30.24 11.95 -9.63
CA PRO A 118 30.78 12.95 -8.70
C PRO A 118 29.76 14.01 -8.23
N ARG A 119 28.51 13.99 -8.72
CA ARG A 119 27.50 15.04 -8.52
C ARG A 119 26.32 14.60 -7.65
N ALA A 120 26.02 13.30 -7.64
CA ALA A 120 24.99 12.69 -6.82
C ALA A 120 25.60 11.87 -5.68
N GLU A 121 24.83 11.69 -4.61
CA GLU A 121 25.21 10.78 -3.51
C GLU A 121 25.14 9.33 -3.96
N ALA A 122 24.09 8.98 -4.71
CA ALA A 122 23.97 7.68 -5.35
C ALA A 122 23.26 7.78 -6.70
N VAL A 123 23.68 6.93 -7.64
CA VAL A 123 23.02 6.71 -8.93
C VAL A 123 22.53 5.27 -8.93
N LEU A 124 21.21 5.09 -8.83
CA LEU A 124 20.56 3.79 -8.65
C LEU A 124 19.88 3.36 -9.97
N PRO A 125 20.45 2.41 -10.72
CA PRO A 125 19.85 1.94 -11.97
C PRO A 125 18.51 1.26 -11.72
N ILE A 126 17.53 1.54 -12.58
CA ILE A 126 16.21 0.89 -12.58
C ILE A 126 16.15 -0.03 -13.79
N ARG A 127 16.60 -1.27 -13.58
CA ARG A 127 16.75 -2.26 -14.65
C ARG A 127 15.89 -3.48 -14.34
N PHE A 128 15.17 -3.95 -15.35
CA PHE A 128 14.32 -5.14 -15.21
C PHE A 128 14.25 -5.94 -16.51
N ALA A 129 14.05 -7.24 -16.36
CA ALA A 129 13.67 -8.13 -17.45
C ALA A 129 12.20 -8.53 -17.32
N GLU A 130 11.50 -8.62 -18.44
CA GLU A 130 10.17 -9.25 -18.49
C GLU A 130 10.33 -10.77 -18.58
N THR A 131 9.55 -11.49 -17.79
CA THR A 131 9.60 -12.96 -17.68
C THR A 131 8.21 -13.51 -17.35
N ARG A 132 8.13 -14.81 -17.07
CA ARG A 132 6.97 -15.43 -16.42
C ARG A 132 7.30 -15.82 -14.99
N LEU A 133 6.57 -15.26 -14.03
CA LEU A 133 6.64 -15.61 -12.61
C LEU A 133 5.34 -16.33 -12.25
N GLY A 134 5.45 -17.59 -11.79
CA GLY A 134 4.27 -18.41 -11.46
C GLY A 134 3.34 -18.66 -12.64
N GLY A 135 3.89 -18.80 -13.85
CA GLY A 135 3.11 -19.04 -15.07
C GLY A 135 2.45 -17.80 -15.69
N ALA A 136 2.44 -16.66 -15.01
CA ALA A 136 1.89 -15.39 -15.49
C ALA A 136 3.00 -14.38 -15.86
N PRO A 137 2.73 -13.40 -16.76
CA PRO A 137 3.67 -12.32 -17.04
C PRO A 137 4.10 -11.57 -15.76
N GLY A 138 5.39 -11.32 -15.63
CA GLY A 138 5.98 -10.64 -14.49
C GLY A 138 7.31 -9.98 -14.83
N ARG A 139 7.93 -9.34 -13.83
CA ARG A 139 9.21 -8.64 -13.99
C ARG A 139 10.20 -9.04 -12.92
N ILE A 140 11.47 -9.13 -13.31
CA ILE A 140 12.59 -9.29 -12.38
C ILE A 140 13.39 -8.00 -12.41
N TYR A 141 13.45 -7.32 -11.28
CA TYR A 141 14.26 -6.13 -11.08
C TYR A 141 15.64 -6.52 -10.57
N GLY A 142 16.67 -5.86 -11.12
CA GLY A 142 18.05 -5.97 -10.67
C GLY A 142 18.39 -4.71 -9.91
N VAL A 143 18.81 -4.85 -8.66
CA VAL A 143 19.20 -3.72 -7.80
C VAL A 143 20.67 -3.80 -7.43
N VAL A 144 21.30 -2.63 -7.26
CA VAL A 144 22.64 -2.54 -6.66
C VAL A 144 22.53 -2.63 -5.15
N ASP A 145 23.59 -3.07 -4.47
CA ASP A 145 23.62 -3.02 -3.01
C ASP A 145 23.74 -1.57 -2.55
N HIS A 146 22.66 -1.02 -1.99
CA HIS A 146 22.63 0.34 -1.48
C HIS A 146 21.64 0.46 -0.31
N PRO A 147 21.98 1.21 0.76
CA PRO A 147 21.11 1.42 1.92
C PRO A 147 19.70 1.92 1.56
N THR A 148 19.56 2.73 0.50
CA THR A 148 18.24 3.22 0.04
C THR A 148 17.19 2.13 -0.11
N TYR A 149 17.55 0.94 -0.58
CA TYR A 149 16.56 -0.13 -0.76
C TYR A 149 16.11 -0.70 0.60
N ARG A 150 17.04 -0.99 1.50
CA ARG A 150 16.73 -1.54 2.83
C ARG A 150 16.01 -0.55 3.74
N ASP A 151 16.30 0.74 3.59
CA ASP A 151 15.71 1.81 4.42
C ASP A 151 14.30 2.20 3.96
N HIS A 152 13.99 2.05 2.66
CA HIS A 152 12.74 2.53 2.07
C HIS A 152 11.80 1.43 1.54
N TRP A 153 12.23 0.17 1.43
CA TRP A 153 11.34 -0.96 1.10
C TRP A 153 11.13 -1.87 2.30
N PRO A 154 10.13 -1.57 3.15
CA PRO A 154 9.77 -2.44 4.26
C PRO A 154 9.26 -3.78 3.74
N LEU A 155 9.76 -4.84 4.38
CA LEU A 155 9.36 -6.21 4.08
C LEU A 155 8.20 -6.61 5.01
N ILE A 156 7.11 -7.12 4.43
CA ILE A 156 5.97 -7.69 5.13
C ILE A 156 6.40 -8.95 5.90
N ALA A 157 7.27 -9.74 5.29
CA ALA A 157 7.88 -10.93 5.87
C ALA A 157 9.30 -11.05 5.34
N ALA A 158 10.26 -11.43 6.18
CA ALA A 158 11.66 -11.55 5.80
C ALA A 158 12.38 -12.63 6.61
N GLU A 159 13.34 -13.30 5.99
CA GLU A 159 14.40 -14.02 6.71
C GLU A 159 15.44 -13.02 7.22
N PRO A 160 16.28 -13.40 8.20
CA PRO A 160 17.44 -12.60 8.59
C PRO A 160 18.31 -12.25 7.37
N GLU A 161 18.87 -11.04 7.37
CA GLU A 161 19.83 -10.58 6.34
C GLU A 161 19.27 -10.65 4.90
N ALA A 162 17.95 -10.51 4.74
CA ALA A 162 17.29 -10.68 3.45
C ALA A 162 17.90 -9.83 2.32
N TRP A 163 18.19 -8.56 2.61
CA TRP A 163 18.81 -7.64 1.66
C TRP A 163 20.26 -8.00 1.34
N ASP A 164 21.02 -8.48 2.31
CA ASP A 164 22.42 -8.88 2.10
C ASP A 164 22.50 -10.15 1.25
N ARG A 165 21.59 -11.11 1.46
CA ARG A 165 21.46 -12.30 0.61
C ARG A 165 21.00 -11.97 -0.80
N VAL A 166 20.12 -10.98 -0.96
CA VAL A 166 19.70 -10.47 -2.26
C VAL A 166 20.87 -9.80 -2.98
N ALA A 167 21.66 -8.99 -2.28
CA ALA A 167 22.87 -8.34 -2.81
C ALA A 167 23.94 -9.37 -3.24
N ALA A 168 24.10 -10.46 -2.49
CA ALA A 168 24.98 -11.57 -2.84
C ALA A 168 24.50 -12.38 -4.06
N GLY A 169 23.23 -12.21 -4.48
CA GLY A 169 22.62 -12.99 -5.56
C GLY A 169 22.10 -14.36 -5.13
N ASP A 170 22.12 -14.65 -3.82
CA ASP A 170 21.73 -15.95 -3.24
C ASP A 170 20.22 -16.06 -2.99
N ALA A 171 19.50 -14.95 -3.06
CA ALA A 171 18.07 -14.90 -2.80
C ALA A 171 17.34 -13.84 -3.63
N ALA A 172 16.02 -13.91 -3.63
CA ALA A 172 15.15 -12.90 -4.22
C ALA A 172 14.12 -12.39 -3.21
N LEU A 173 13.68 -11.15 -3.41
CA LEU A 173 12.43 -10.66 -2.81
C LEU A 173 11.31 -10.80 -3.82
N VAL A 174 10.10 -11.04 -3.36
CA VAL A 174 8.90 -11.07 -4.22
C VAL A 174 7.86 -10.07 -3.75
N ASN A 175 7.06 -9.55 -4.67
CA ASN A 175 5.96 -8.68 -4.27
C ASN A 175 4.84 -9.47 -3.59
N GLU A 176 4.08 -8.75 -2.78
CA GLU A 176 2.96 -9.26 -2.00
C GLU A 176 1.93 -10.05 -2.83
N GLN A 177 1.61 -9.61 -4.05
CA GLN A 177 0.64 -10.32 -4.90
C GLN A 177 1.18 -11.67 -5.38
N LEU A 178 2.46 -11.74 -5.78
CA LEU A 178 3.09 -12.99 -6.17
C LEU A 178 3.18 -13.98 -4.99
N ALA A 179 3.56 -13.48 -3.81
CA ALA A 179 3.62 -14.28 -2.59
C ALA A 179 2.27 -14.90 -2.23
N ARG A 180 1.18 -14.14 -2.29
CA ARG A 180 -0.16 -14.65 -1.95
C ARG A 180 -0.74 -15.58 -3.00
N ARG A 181 -0.57 -15.25 -4.29
CA ARG A 181 -1.12 -16.03 -5.39
C ARG A 181 -0.48 -17.42 -5.46
N ASP A 182 0.84 -17.50 -5.29
CA ASP A 182 1.61 -18.72 -5.54
C ASP A 182 2.18 -19.35 -4.26
N GLY A 183 1.86 -18.79 -3.08
CA GLY A 183 2.36 -19.29 -1.80
C GLY A 183 3.86 -19.09 -1.58
N LEU A 184 4.45 -18.08 -2.22
CA LEU A 184 5.89 -17.79 -2.22
C LEU A 184 6.29 -16.90 -1.03
N TRP A 185 6.29 -17.50 0.16
CA TRP A 185 6.72 -16.86 1.42
C TRP A 185 8.22 -17.11 1.69
N PRO A 186 8.83 -16.41 2.66
CA PRO A 186 10.24 -16.60 3.00
C PRO A 186 10.61 -18.08 3.21
N GLY A 187 11.76 -18.49 2.66
CA GLY A 187 12.25 -19.88 2.64
C GLY A 187 11.69 -20.76 1.50
N ARG A 188 10.65 -20.33 0.78
CA ARG A 188 10.21 -20.99 -0.47
C ARG A 188 11.10 -20.60 -1.64
N THR A 189 11.01 -21.33 -2.75
CA THR A 189 11.80 -21.06 -3.95
C THR A 189 10.93 -20.43 -5.03
N VAL A 190 11.37 -19.29 -5.57
CA VAL A 190 10.76 -18.65 -6.75
C VAL A 190 11.54 -19.03 -8.01
N GLN A 191 10.82 -19.48 -9.03
CA GLN A 191 11.40 -19.67 -10.37
C GLN A 191 11.40 -18.32 -11.09
N LEU A 192 12.59 -17.78 -11.37
CA LEU A 192 12.76 -16.47 -12.01
C LEU A 192 12.81 -16.60 -13.54
N ALA A 193 13.59 -17.56 -14.03
CA ALA A 193 13.71 -17.91 -15.44
C ALA A 193 14.02 -19.41 -15.59
N PRO A 194 13.90 -20.03 -16.77
CA PRO A 194 14.30 -21.43 -16.95
C PRO A 194 15.73 -21.68 -16.47
N GLY A 195 15.92 -22.65 -15.56
CA GLY A 195 17.22 -22.96 -14.96
C GLY A 195 17.72 -21.96 -13.90
N TRP A 196 16.92 -20.94 -13.57
CA TRP A 196 17.26 -19.96 -12.54
C TRP A 196 16.13 -19.83 -11.51
N ALA A 197 16.41 -20.35 -10.32
CA ALA A 197 15.51 -20.33 -9.18
C ALA A 197 16.30 -19.86 -7.95
N LEU A 198 15.66 -19.04 -7.11
CA LEU A 198 16.26 -18.53 -5.88
C LEU A 198 15.31 -18.72 -4.70
N PRO A 199 15.83 -18.92 -3.48
CA PRO A 199 15.01 -18.82 -2.28
C PRO A 199 14.46 -17.40 -2.13
N VAL A 200 13.23 -17.31 -1.67
CA VAL A 200 12.57 -16.07 -1.30
C VAL A 200 13.12 -15.68 0.07
N ALA A 201 13.88 -14.60 0.12
CA ALA A 201 14.37 -14.04 1.39
C ALA A 201 13.33 -13.11 2.04
N GLY A 202 12.39 -12.58 1.26
CA GLY A 202 11.38 -11.66 1.80
C GLY A 202 10.28 -11.31 0.82
N VAL A 203 9.23 -10.73 1.37
CA VAL A 203 8.04 -10.25 0.65
C VAL A 203 7.87 -8.77 0.94
N TYR A 204 7.82 -7.93 -0.09
CA TYR A 204 7.58 -6.49 0.05
C TYR A 204 6.16 -6.12 -0.34
N SER A 205 5.63 -5.03 0.24
CA SER A 205 4.32 -4.52 -0.14
C SER A 205 4.36 -3.82 -1.49
N ASP A 206 3.34 -4.04 -2.32
CA ASP A 206 3.28 -3.51 -3.68
C ASP A 206 1.83 -3.13 -4.05
N TYR A 207 1.22 -2.37 -3.15
CA TYR A 207 -0.10 -1.71 -3.22
C TYR A 207 -0.94 -2.02 -4.48
N GLY A 208 -1.62 -3.16 -4.48
CA GLY A 208 -2.59 -3.53 -5.52
C GLY A 208 -2.01 -3.83 -6.92
N ASN A 209 -0.70 -3.89 -7.10
CA ASN A 209 -0.07 -4.23 -8.38
C ASN A 209 -0.33 -5.70 -8.77
N PRO A 210 -1.17 -5.97 -9.79
CA PRO A 210 -1.58 -7.34 -10.12
C PRO A 210 -0.45 -8.16 -10.76
N SER A 211 0.59 -7.51 -11.27
CA SER A 211 1.72 -8.18 -11.91
C SER A 211 2.68 -8.76 -10.88
N GLY A 212 3.13 -9.99 -11.09
CA GLY A 212 4.16 -10.58 -10.25
C GLY A 212 5.50 -9.88 -10.46
N GLN A 213 6.21 -9.59 -9.36
CA GLN A 213 7.53 -8.98 -9.41
C GLN A 213 8.49 -9.69 -8.46
N ALA A 214 9.74 -9.81 -8.89
CA ALA A 214 10.85 -10.26 -8.07
C ALA A 214 12.01 -9.26 -8.13
N ILE A 215 12.81 -9.19 -7.07
CA ILE A 215 14.01 -8.36 -6.97
C ILE A 215 15.20 -9.26 -6.63
N THR A 216 16.31 -9.06 -7.32
CA THR A 216 17.58 -9.77 -7.09
C THR A 216 18.77 -8.82 -7.35
N ALA A 217 20.00 -9.29 -7.12
CA ALA A 217 21.21 -8.54 -7.45
C ALA A 217 21.25 -8.16 -8.94
N LEU A 218 21.62 -6.92 -9.23
CA LEU A 218 21.78 -6.44 -10.60
C LEU A 218 22.78 -7.29 -11.40
N PRO A 219 23.98 -7.65 -10.89
CA PRO A 219 24.89 -8.56 -11.59
C PRO A 219 24.24 -9.89 -12.00
N ALA A 220 23.47 -10.51 -11.11
CA ALA A 220 22.79 -11.78 -11.37
C ALA A 220 21.71 -11.63 -12.47
N LEU A 221 20.96 -10.52 -12.46
CA LEU A 221 20.03 -10.21 -13.54
C LEU A 221 20.76 -10.10 -14.88
N LEU A 222 21.87 -9.35 -14.95
CA LEU A 222 22.58 -9.08 -16.20
C LEU A 222 23.29 -10.30 -16.77
N GLU A 223 23.74 -11.22 -15.92
CA GLU A 223 24.32 -12.50 -16.35
C GLU A 223 23.29 -13.37 -17.08
N ARG A 224 22.00 -13.25 -16.74
CA ARG A 224 20.91 -14.04 -17.35
C ARG A 224 20.15 -13.26 -18.43
N PHE A 225 20.11 -11.94 -18.33
CA PHE A 225 19.42 -11.03 -19.24
C PHE A 225 20.37 -9.89 -19.63
N PRO A 226 21.34 -10.14 -20.52
CA PRO A 226 22.40 -9.17 -20.84
C PRO A 226 21.88 -7.92 -21.56
N ASN A 227 20.76 -8.03 -22.28
CA ASN A 227 20.19 -6.96 -23.09
C ASN A 227 19.16 -6.09 -22.36
N VAL A 228 19.14 -6.13 -21.01
CA VAL A 228 18.26 -5.25 -20.23
C VAL A 228 18.74 -3.80 -20.41
N PRO A 229 17.89 -2.85 -20.84
CA PRO A 229 18.33 -1.47 -21.05
C PRO A 229 18.92 -0.82 -19.79
N ASN A 230 19.87 0.10 -19.98
CA ASN A 230 20.48 0.89 -18.90
C ASN A 230 20.10 2.38 -19.04
N GLN A 231 18.79 2.65 -19.02
CA GLN A 231 18.27 3.96 -19.42
C GLN A 231 17.57 4.71 -18.29
N ARG A 232 17.29 4.05 -17.17
CA ARG A 232 16.48 4.64 -16.09
C ARG A 232 17.27 4.63 -14.79
N PHE A 233 17.23 5.75 -14.08
CA PHE A 233 17.99 5.93 -12.85
C PHE A 233 17.14 6.68 -11.82
N GLY A 234 17.22 6.25 -10.56
CA GLY A 234 16.89 7.08 -9.41
C GLY A 234 18.17 7.71 -8.88
N LEU A 235 18.15 9.00 -8.55
CA LEU A 235 19.30 9.71 -7.99
C LEU A 235 19.02 10.04 -6.55
N ARG A 236 19.97 9.69 -5.67
CA ARG A 236 20.00 10.23 -4.31
C ARG A 236 20.83 11.50 -4.30
N VAL A 237 20.22 12.59 -3.85
CA VAL A 237 20.85 13.90 -3.69
C VAL A 237 20.22 14.62 -2.51
N ALA A 238 20.97 15.55 -1.90
CA ALA A 238 20.39 16.48 -0.94
C ALA A 238 19.15 17.16 -1.58
N PRO A 239 17.97 17.14 -0.92
CA PRO A 239 16.73 17.65 -1.49
C PRO A 239 16.83 19.09 -2.03
N GLU A 240 17.62 19.93 -1.36
CA GLU A 240 17.84 21.33 -1.72
C GLU A 240 18.65 21.49 -3.02
N ARG A 241 19.42 20.46 -3.40
CA ARG A 241 20.22 20.43 -4.63
C ARG A 241 19.50 19.81 -5.82
N ALA A 242 18.38 19.11 -5.60
CA ALA A 242 17.68 18.38 -6.66
C ALA A 242 17.29 19.29 -7.84
N THR A 243 16.73 20.48 -7.56
CA THR A 243 16.34 21.42 -8.62
C THR A 243 17.54 21.96 -9.40
N ALA A 244 18.65 22.26 -8.73
CA ALA A 244 19.88 22.74 -9.37
C ALA A 244 20.48 21.66 -10.28
N LEU A 245 20.62 20.43 -9.78
CA LEU A 245 21.15 19.32 -10.57
C LEU A 245 20.26 19.00 -11.79
N ALA A 246 18.94 19.08 -11.64
CA ALA A 246 18.02 18.91 -12.76
C ALA A 246 18.20 19.98 -13.86
N ALA A 247 18.56 21.21 -13.49
CA ALA A 247 18.87 22.27 -14.45
C ALA A 247 20.21 22.00 -15.16
N GLU A 248 21.24 21.58 -14.41
CA GLU A 248 22.54 21.20 -14.99
C GLU A 248 22.41 20.04 -15.98
N LEU A 249 21.59 19.03 -15.66
CA LEU A 249 21.31 17.89 -16.53
C LEU A 249 20.71 18.32 -17.88
N ARG A 250 19.69 19.20 -17.86
CA ARG A 250 19.04 19.72 -19.07
C ARG A 250 19.95 20.60 -19.93
N ALA A 251 20.98 21.19 -19.32
CA ALA A 251 21.96 21.99 -20.05
C ALA A 251 23.04 21.11 -20.70
N ALA A 252 23.36 19.97 -20.08
CA ALA A 252 24.42 19.06 -20.53
C ALA A 252 23.94 17.99 -21.54
N PHE A 253 22.67 17.59 -21.51
CA PHE A 253 22.10 16.48 -22.28
C PHE A 253 20.75 16.84 -22.91
#